data_AF-A0A917SJD0-F1
#
_entry.id   AF-A0A917SJD0-F1
#
_cell.length_a   1.000
_cell.length_b   1.000
_cell.length_c   1.000
_cell.angle_alpha   90.00
_cell.angle_beta   90.00
_cell.angle_gamma   90.00
#
_symmetry.space_group_name_H-M   'P 1'
#
loop_
_entity.id
_entity.type
_entity.pdbx_description
1 polymer ?
#
loop_
_entity_poly.entity_id
_entity_poly.type
_entity_poly.pdbx_seq_one_letter_code
_entity_poly.pdbx_strand_id
1 'polypeptide(L)'
;MTQDDLSAAPLEPDAGAWQWILADEAGIVIGPAPVAFADQTSAEDWLREHFAELEEQGVSTVSLTDGESTVYGPMYLAPDAPGPEEAPAEL
;
A
#
# COMPACT_ATOMS: atom_id res chain seq x y z
N MET A 1 32.88 -4.58 -17.97
CA MET A 1 32.39 -4.74 -16.58
C MET A 1 31.22 -5.69 -16.67
N THR A 2 31.47 -6.92 -16.26
CA THR A 2 30.56 -8.06 -16.32
C THR A 2 29.42 -7.87 -15.35
N GLN A 3 28.19 -8.11 -15.81
CA GLN A 3 27.24 -8.84 -14.99
C GLN A 3 26.79 -10.03 -15.83
N ASP A 4 27.29 -11.18 -15.40
CA ASP A 4 27.03 -12.53 -15.87
C ASP A 4 25.82 -13.07 -15.08
N ASP A 5 24.96 -13.78 -15.78
CA ASP A 5 24.19 -14.94 -15.34
C ASP A 5 23.65 -14.97 -13.89
N LEU A 6 22.34 -14.71 -13.78
CA LEU A 6 21.46 -15.57 -12.98
C LEU A 6 20.31 -16.04 -13.86
N SER A 7 20.43 -17.30 -14.25
CA SER A 7 19.39 -18.12 -14.85
C SER A 7 18.19 -18.26 -13.92
N ALA A 8 17.07 -17.63 -14.32
CA ALA A 8 15.73 -18.17 -14.18
C ALA A 8 14.89 -17.58 -15.33
N ALA A 9 14.30 -18.41 -16.18
CA ALA A 9 13.35 -17.97 -17.20
C ALA A 9 11.99 -18.64 -16.95
N PRO A 10 10.83 -18.01 -17.18
CA PRO A 10 10.48 -16.58 -17.19
C PRO A 10 9.40 -16.29 -16.13
N LEU A 11 9.67 -15.47 -15.11
CA LEU A 11 8.57 -14.90 -14.32
C LEU A 11 8.15 -13.63 -15.04
N GLU A 12 7.25 -13.77 -16.00
CA GLU A 12 6.37 -12.68 -16.42
C GLU A 12 5.79 -12.05 -15.13
N PRO A 13 6.16 -10.82 -14.69
CA PRO A 13 5.37 -10.12 -13.69
C PRO A 13 4.09 -9.60 -14.38
N ASP A 14 3.39 -10.46 -15.11
CA ASP A 14 2.30 -10.08 -16.01
C ASP A 14 0.99 -10.03 -15.22
N ALA A 15 0.91 -8.99 -14.38
CA ALA A 15 -0.26 -8.16 -14.07
C ALA A 15 -0.04 -7.52 -12.69
N GLY A 16 0.46 -6.29 -12.67
CA GLY A 16 0.28 -5.38 -11.55
C GLY A 16 1.13 -5.66 -10.30
N ALA A 17 2.42 -5.33 -10.34
CA ALA A 17 3.25 -5.38 -9.14
C ALA A 17 2.81 -4.35 -8.09
N TRP A 18 2.21 -3.23 -8.51
CA TRP A 18 1.80 -2.15 -7.62
C TRP A 18 0.42 -2.42 -7.03
N GLN A 19 0.31 -2.44 -5.70
CA GLN A 19 -0.96 -2.70 -5.02
C GLN A 19 -1.05 -1.93 -3.71
N TRP A 20 -2.25 -1.41 -3.40
CA TRP A 20 -2.51 -0.77 -2.11
C TRP A 20 -2.85 -1.80 -1.06
N ILE A 21 -2.18 -1.75 0.09
CA ILE A 21 -2.53 -2.47 1.30
C ILE A 21 -3.32 -1.53 2.19
N LEU A 22 -4.52 -1.94 2.56
CA LEU A 22 -5.49 -1.16 3.30
C LEU A 22 -5.46 -1.59 4.78
N ALA A 23 -5.53 -0.62 5.68
CA ALA A 23 -5.61 -0.83 7.12
C ALA A 23 -6.67 0.09 7.75
N ASP A 24 -7.32 -0.39 8.81
CA ASP A 24 -8.30 0.39 9.56
C ASP A 24 -7.62 1.37 10.56
N GLU A 25 -8.43 2.08 11.35
CA GLU A 25 -7.98 3.07 12.34
C GLU A 25 -7.02 2.54 13.41
N ALA A 26 -7.12 1.25 13.77
CA ALA A 26 -6.21 0.59 14.69
C ALA A 26 -4.90 0.15 14.01
N GLY A 27 -4.73 0.43 12.71
CA GLY A 27 -3.58 0.02 11.91
C GLY A 27 -3.58 -1.47 11.57
N ILE A 28 -4.70 -2.18 11.77
CA ILE A 28 -4.81 -3.59 11.41
C ILE A 28 -5.05 -3.70 9.91
N VAL A 29 -4.23 -4.53 9.25
CA VAL A 29 -4.37 -4.78 7.81
C VAL A 29 -5.66 -5.55 7.55
N ILE A 30 -6.59 -4.90 6.86
CA ILE A 30 -7.85 -5.50 6.42
C ILE A 30 -7.67 -6.28 5.10
N GLY A 31 -6.67 -5.91 4.30
CA GLY A 31 -6.31 -6.62 3.07
C GLY A 31 -5.82 -5.69 1.96
N PRO A 32 -5.47 -6.25 0.80
CA PRO A 32 -5.14 -5.46 -0.38
C PRO A 32 -6.39 -4.86 -1.04
N ALA A 33 -6.21 -3.76 -1.76
CA ALA A 33 -7.20 -3.23 -2.69
C ALA A 33 -7.52 -4.28 -3.77
N PRO A 34 -8.75 -4.28 -4.33
CA PRO A 34 -9.19 -5.28 -5.31
C PRO A 34 -8.56 -5.10 -6.70
N VAL A 35 -7.65 -4.16 -6.86
CA VAL A 35 -7.00 -3.79 -8.12
C VAL A 35 -5.49 -3.68 -7.92
N ALA A 36 -4.76 -4.14 -8.92
CA ALA A 36 -3.32 -4.02 -9.03
C ALA A 36 -2.95 -3.21 -10.28
N PHE A 37 -1.82 -2.52 -10.24
CA PHE A 37 -1.42 -1.51 -11.22
C PHE A 37 -0.05 -1.81 -11.82
N ALA A 38 0.12 -1.47 -13.10
CA ALA A 38 1.38 -1.66 -13.80
C ALA A 38 2.49 -0.74 -13.29
N ASP A 39 2.13 0.42 -12.73
CA ASP A 39 3.05 1.45 -12.28
C ASP A 39 2.49 2.24 -11.09
N GLN A 40 3.39 2.92 -10.39
CA GLN A 40 3.09 3.77 -9.23
C GLN A 40 2.09 4.87 -9.56
N THR A 41 2.25 5.54 -10.71
CA THR A 41 1.42 6.69 -11.08
C THR A 41 -0.04 6.29 -11.23
N SER A 42 -0.31 5.16 -11.88
CA SER A 42 -1.66 4.60 -12.00
C SER A 42 -2.25 4.21 -10.64
N ALA A 43 -1.43 3.66 -9.74
CA ALA A 43 -1.87 3.34 -8.38
C ALA A 43 -2.25 4.60 -7.59
N GLU A 44 -1.43 5.65 -7.67
CA GLU A 44 -1.69 6.92 -7.01
C GLU A 44 -2.90 7.65 -7.58
N ASP A 45 -3.13 7.58 -8.89
CA ASP A 45 -4.31 8.15 -9.54
C ASP A 45 -5.59 7.51 -8.99
N TRP A 46 -5.64 6.17 -8.97
CA TRP A 46 -6.73 5.43 -8.37
C TRP A 46 -6.97 5.78 -6.90
N LEU A 47 -5.90 5.92 -6.10
CA LEU A 47 -6.04 6.29 -4.69
C LEU A 47 -6.72 7.66 -4.54
N ARG A 48 -6.38 8.64 -5.40
CA ARG A 48 -6.99 9.98 -5.36
C ARG A 48 -8.47 9.93 -5.71
N GLU A 49 -8.87 9.07 -6.64
CA GLU A 49 -10.27 8.90 -7.06
C GLU A 49 -11.11 8.18 -5.99
N HIS A 50 -10.55 7.15 -5.35
CA HIS A 50 -11.26 6.29 -4.40
C HIS A 50 -11.05 6.68 -2.93
N PHE A 51 -10.33 7.77 -2.66
CA PHE A 51 -9.96 8.21 -1.32
C PHE A 51 -11.16 8.27 -0.37
N ALA A 52 -12.23 8.97 -0.75
CA ALA A 52 -13.42 9.15 0.07
C ALA A 52 -14.17 7.83 0.29
N GLU A 53 -14.30 6.99 -0.75
CA GLU A 53 -14.95 5.70 -0.64
C GLU A 53 -14.20 4.76 0.32
N LEU A 54 -12.87 4.79 0.31
CA LEU A 54 -12.05 4.01 1.24
C LEU A 54 -12.24 4.49 2.68
N GLU A 55 -12.27 5.79 2.91
CA GLU A 55 -12.58 6.35 4.24
C GLU A 55 -13.98 5.91 4.72
N GLU A 56 -15.00 6.00 3.87
CA GLU A 56 -16.36 5.56 4.20
C GLU A 56 -16.46 4.05 4.48
N GLN A 57 -15.54 3.26 3.93
CA GLN A 57 -15.41 1.82 4.19
C GLN A 57 -14.63 1.49 5.47
N GLY A 58 -14.16 2.51 6.21
CA GLY A 58 -13.38 2.35 7.44
C GLY A 58 -11.89 2.14 7.22
N VAL A 59 -11.39 2.40 6.01
CA VAL A 59 -9.95 2.43 5.75
C VAL A 59 -9.39 3.74 6.30
N SER A 60 -8.43 3.64 7.21
CA SER A 60 -7.78 4.81 7.80
C SER A 60 -6.39 5.03 7.22
N THR A 61 -5.72 3.96 6.80
CA THR A 61 -4.35 4.01 6.31
C THR A 61 -4.17 3.14 5.08
N VAL A 62 -3.35 3.61 4.13
CA VAL A 62 -2.97 2.86 2.93
C VAL A 62 -1.45 2.79 2.80
N SER A 63 -0.92 1.67 2.31
CA SER A 63 0.51 1.50 2.01
C SER A 63 0.66 0.94 0.59
N LEU A 64 1.62 1.46 -0.18
CA LEU A 64 1.84 0.99 -1.55
C LEU A 64 2.96 -0.04 -1.58
N THR A 65 2.68 -1.20 -2.16
CA THR A 65 3.68 -2.26 -2.38
C THR A 65 3.98 -2.43 -3.86
N ASP A 66 5.23 -2.74 -4.19
CA ASP A 66 5.70 -3.27 -5.48
C ASP A 66 6.10 -4.73 -5.26
N GLY A 67 5.21 -5.65 -5.63
CA GLY A 67 5.31 -7.07 -5.32
C GLY A 67 5.37 -7.30 -3.81
N GLU A 68 6.54 -7.74 -3.33
CA GLU A 68 6.78 -8.03 -1.91
C GLU A 68 7.38 -6.84 -1.14
N SER A 69 7.73 -5.74 -1.82
CA SER A 69 8.39 -4.59 -1.20
C SER A 69 7.42 -3.44 -0.95
N THR A 70 7.35 -2.95 0.29
CA THR A 70 6.65 -1.68 0.58
C THR A 70 7.45 -0.50 0.05
N VAL A 71 6.90 0.19 -0.95
CA VAL A 71 7.55 1.35 -1.59
C VAL A 71 7.11 2.65 -0.94
N TYR A 72 5.85 2.73 -0.53
CA TYR A 72 5.28 3.89 0.15
C TYR A 72 4.73 3.47 1.50
N GLY A 73 5.17 4.16 2.55
CA GLY A 73 4.75 3.90 3.93
C GLY A 73 3.28 4.26 4.18
N PRO A 74 2.77 3.91 5.37
CA PRO A 74 1.38 4.15 5.73
C PRO A 74 1.02 5.64 5.61
N MET A 75 0.13 5.94 4.66
CA MET A 75 -0.46 7.25 4.47
C MET A 75 -1.87 7.24 5.03
N TYR A 76 -2.16 8.18 5.92
CA TYR A 76 -3.48 8.34 6.49
C TYR A 76 -4.43 8.96 5.46
N LEU A 77 -5.64 8.41 5.36
CA LEU A 77 -6.74 8.95 4.58
C LEU A 77 -7.53 10.01 5.36
N ALA A 78 -7.51 9.97 6.70
CA ALA A 78 -8.18 11.01 7.49
C ALA A 78 -7.32 12.29 7.61
N PRO A 79 -7.88 13.50 7.41
CA PRO A 79 -7.19 14.76 7.71
C PRO A 79 -6.90 14.95 9.20
N ASP A 80 -7.62 14.22 10.05
CA ASP A 80 -7.44 14.11 11.49
C ASP A 80 -7.21 12.64 11.82
N ALA A 81 -6.12 12.06 11.31
CA ALA A 81 -5.61 10.85 11.92
C ALA A 81 -5.37 11.19 13.40
N PRO A 82 -5.90 10.41 14.37
CA PRO A 82 -5.44 10.55 15.75
C PRO A 82 -3.92 10.38 15.68
N GLY A 83 -3.18 11.47 15.92
CA GLY A 83 -1.72 11.40 16.04
C GLY A 83 -1.41 10.24 16.97
N PRO A 84 -0.37 9.42 16.68
CA PRO A 84 -0.19 8.10 17.27
C PRO A 84 -0.56 8.17 18.75
N GLU A 85 -1.70 7.57 19.11
CA GLU A 85 -2.12 7.54 20.51
C GLU A 85 -0.91 7.03 21.27
N GLU A 86 -0.39 7.88 22.14
CA GLU A 86 0.86 7.64 22.85
C GLU A 86 0.77 6.22 23.40
N ALA A 87 1.64 5.34 22.89
CA ALA A 87 1.83 4.01 23.44
C ALA A 87 1.81 4.16 24.96
N PRO A 88 0.92 3.48 25.70
CA PRO A 88 0.84 3.68 27.13
C PRO A 88 2.24 3.44 27.66
N ALA A 89 2.86 4.50 28.18
CA ALA A 89 4.11 4.39 28.90
C ALA A 89 3.87 3.36 29.99
N GLU A 90 4.44 2.17 29.79
CA GLU A 90 4.38 1.09 30.77
C GLU A 90 4.84 1.68 32.13
N LEU A 91 3.95 1.52 33.12
CA LEU A 91 4.05 2.09 34.48
C LEU A 91 5.29 1.63 35.26
#